data_AF-A0A3D5QAZ0-F1
#
_entry.id   AF-A0A3D5QAZ0-F1
#
_cell.length_a   1.000
_cell.length_b   1.000
_cell.length_c   1.000
_cell.angle_alpha   90.00
_cell.angle_beta   90.00
_cell.angle_gamma   90.00
#
_symmetry.space_group_name_H-M   'P 1'
#
loop_
_entity.id
_entity.type
_entity.pdbx_description
1 polymer ?
#
loop_
_entity_poly.entity_id
_entity_poly.type
_entity_poly.pdbx_seq_one_letter_code
_entity_poly.pdbx_strand_id
1 'polypeptide(L)'
;NTNAAAAGGVVAALIIATILFKKADLTMILNGALAGLVAITAGPSAPSALGATLIGVVGGIIVVFSIIFIDKTLKIDDPVGAISVHGVVGTWGLIAVPITNPGASLGIQVLGALSIFAWVFAVSSIVWLILKLFIGIRVGEEEEYEGLDFIECGMEAYPEFTKTSK
;
A
#
# COMPACT_ATOMS: atom_id res chain seq x y z
N ASN A 1 19.30 5.35 -5.98
CA ASN A 1 18.50 4.11 -5.99
C ASN A 1 17.05 4.34 -5.60
N THR A 2 16.77 4.87 -4.40
CA THR A 2 15.39 5.13 -3.94
C THR A 2 14.53 5.91 -4.94
N ASN A 3 15.01 7.09 -5.41
CA ASN A 3 14.30 7.88 -6.40
C ASN A 3 14.16 7.17 -7.77
N ALA A 4 15.15 6.37 -8.15
CA ALA A 4 15.14 5.64 -9.43
C ALA A 4 14.10 4.51 -9.44
N ALA A 5 13.96 3.81 -8.31
CA ALA A 5 12.90 2.81 -8.12
C ALA A 5 11.50 3.45 -8.09
N ALA A 6 11.35 4.58 -7.39
CA ALA A 6 10.09 5.34 -7.40
C ALA A 6 9.68 5.75 -8.82
N ALA A 7 10.62 6.30 -9.60
CA ALA A 7 10.37 6.66 -11.00
C ALA A 7 9.98 5.44 -11.86
N GLY A 8 10.66 4.30 -11.67
CA GLY A 8 10.29 3.04 -12.33
C GLY A 8 8.88 2.58 -11.99
N GLY A 9 8.49 2.65 -10.71
CA GLY A 9 7.16 2.29 -10.23
C GLY A 9 6.06 3.20 -10.77
N VAL A 10 6.30 4.52 -10.82
CA VAL A 10 5.40 5.52 -11.43
C VAL A 10 5.15 5.20 -12.90
N VAL A 11 6.22 5.03 -13.69
CA VAL A 11 6.10 4.79 -15.14
C VAL A 11 5.37 3.47 -15.40
N ALA A 12 5.69 2.43 -14.65
CA ALA A 12 5.04 1.14 -14.79
C ALA A 12 3.55 1.20 -14.44
N ALA A 13 3.20 1.78 -13.29
CA ALA A 13 1.81 1.92 -12.87
C ALA A 13 1.01 2.79 -13.84
N LEU A 14 1.59 3.89 -14.34
CA LEU A 14 0.97 4.73 -15.38
C LEU A 14 0.63 3.91 -16.64
N ILE A 15 1.61 3.15 -17.15
CA ILE A 15 1.43 2.34 -18.36
C ILE A 15 0.33 1.29 -18.13
N ILE A 16 0.41 0.52 -17.05
CA ILE A 16 -0.56 -0.55 -16.76
C ILE A 16 -1.96 0.03 -16.51
N ALA A 17 -2.08 1.08 -15.70
CA ALA A 17 -3.37 1.73 -15.43
C ALA A 17 -3.99 2.30 -16.72
N THR A 18 -3.18 2.90 -17.59
CA THR A 18 -3.66 3.41 -18.89
C THR A 18 -4.13 2.29 -19.80
N ILE A 19 -3.43 1.15 -19.83
CA ILE A 19 -3.82 -0.01 -20.63
C ILE A 19 -5.15 -0.59 -20.14
N LEU A 20 -5.28 -0.79 -18.83
CA LEU A 20 -6.43 -1.44 -18.20
C LEU A 20 -7.67 -0.54 -18.15
N PHE A 21 -7.50 0.73 -17.77
CA PHE A 21 -8.59 1.67 -17.52
C PHE A 21 -8.84 2.66 -18.65
N LYS A 22 -8.00 2.64 -19.70
CA LYS A 22 -8.04 3.57 -20.84
C LYS A 22 -7.86 5.04 -20.45
N LYS A 23 -7.34 5.32 -19.26
CA LYS A 23 -7.06 6.65 -18.72
C LYS A 23 -5.89 6.58 -17.74
N ALA A 24 -5.19 7.71 -17.57
CA ALA A 24 -4.18 7.86 -16.54
C ALA A 24 -4.88 8.02 -15.18
N ASP A 25 -4.88 6.95 -14.38
CA ASP A 25 -5.48 6.95 -13.04
C ASP A 25 -4.49 7.49 -12.00
N LEU A 26 -4.79 8.64 -11.41
CA LEU A 26 -3.88 9.33 -10.48
C LEU A 26 -3.58 8.48 -9.25
N THR A 27 -4.59 7.84 -8.67
CA THR A 27 -4.43 7.02 -7.46
C THR A 27 -3.50 5.84 -7.72
N MET A 28 -3.64 5.18 -8.88
CA MET A 28 -2.75 4.08 -9.28
C MET A 28 -1.32 4.56 -9.54
N ILE A 29 -1.15 5.74 -10.14
CA ILE A 29 0.17 6.33 -10.39
C ILE A 29 0.88 6.68 -9.07
N LEU A 30 0.17 7.29 -8.12
CA LEU A 30 0.69 7.62 -6.80
C LEU A 30 1.05 6.35 -6.01
N ASN A 31 0.19 5.33 -6.05
CA ASN A 31 0.51 4.02 -5.50
C ASN A 31 1.69 3.34 -6.20
N GLY A 32 1.89 3.57 -7.49
CA GLY A 32 3.09 3.17 -8.23
C GLY A 32 4.37 3.81 -7.69
N ALA A 33 4.33 5.09 -7.34
CA ALA A 33 5.45 5.77 -6.69
C ALA A 33 5.78 5.14 -5.33
N LEU A 34 4.77 4.95 -4.49
CA LEU A 34 4.92 4.33 -3.18
C LEU A 34 5.42 2.88 -3.31
N ALA A 35 4.87 2.10 -4.23
CA ALA A 35 5.31 0.74 -4.51
C ALA A 35 6.77 0.68 -4.94
N GLY A 36 7.22 1.60 -5.81
CA GLY A 36 8.63 1.69 -6.18
C GLY A 36 9.56 1.99 -4.99
N LEU A 37 9.15 2.91 -4.11
CA LEU A 37 9.86 3.21 -2.86
C LEU A 37 9.89 2.01 -1.90
N VAL A 38 8.75 1.33 -1.72
CA VAL A 38 8.65 0.17 -0.83
C VAL A 38 9.48 -1.00 -1.36
N ALA A 39 9.39 -1.30 -2.66
CA ALA A 39 10.11 -2.42 -3.28
C ALA A 39 11.64 -2.33 -3.09
N ILE A 40 12.21 -1.12 -3.07
CA ILE A 40 13.66 -0.93 -2.92
C ILE A 40 14.12 -0.81 -1.45
N THR A 41 13.19 -0.67 -0.50
CA THR A 41 13.47 -0.33 0.90
C THR A 41 14.31 -1.39 1.63
N ALA A 42 14.16 -2.67 1.27
CA ALA A 42 14.88 -3.77 1.95
C ALA A 42 16.39 -3.83 1.64
N GLY A 43 16.84 -3.19 0.56
CA GLY A 43 18.25 -3.23 0.16
C GLY A 43 18.64 -2.10 -0.79
N PRO A 44 18.40 -0.81 -0.45
CA PRO A 44 18.54 0.27 -1.40
C PRO A 44 19.99 0.55 -1.81
N SER A 45 20.98 0.10 -1.02
CA SER A 45 22.40 0.31 -1.28
C SER A 45 23.04 -0.73 -2.21
N ALA A 46 22.39 -1.88 -2.45
CA ALA A 46 22.99 -2.98 -3.20
C ALA A 46 22.84 -2.87 -4.74
N PRO A 47 21.68 -2.49 -5.31
CA PRO A 47 21.52 -2.39 -6.76
C PRO A 47 22.30 -1.22 -7.39
N SER A 48 22.53 -1.32 -8.71
CA SER A 48 22.81 -0.13 -9.53
C SER A 48 21.55 0.73 -9.69
N ALA A 49 21.68 1.95 -10.20
CA ALA A 49 20.52 2.81 -10.47
C ALA A 49 19.50 2.13 -11.41
N LEU A 50 19.97 1.47 -12.47
CA LEU A 50 19.12 0.72 -13.39
C LEU A 50 18.47 -0.50 -12.70
N GLY A 51 19.23 -1.24 -11.89
CA GLY A 51 18.69 -2.36 -11.11
C GLY A 51 17.58 -1.91 -10.16
N ALA A 52 17.78 -0.78 -9.46
CA ALA A 52 16.76 -0.18 -8.60
C ALA A 52 15.51 0.25 -9.39
N THR A 53 15.68 0.86 -10.57
CA THR A 53 14.55 1.20 -11.46
C THR A 53 13.75 -0.05 -11.84
N LEU A 54 14.41 -1.15 -12.23
CA LEU A 54 13.73 -2.39 -12.62
C LEU A 54 12.98 -3.04 -11.46
N ILE A 55 13.56 -3.05 -10.24
CA ILE A 55 12.86 -3.51 -9.03
C ILE A 55 11.60 -2.67 -8.79
N GLY A 56 11.71 -1.36 -8.95
CA GLY A 56 10.60 -0.43 -8.84
C GLY A 56 9.53 -0.63 -9.92
N VAL A 57 9.91 -0.90 -11.17
CA VAL A 57 8.98 -1.23 -12.26
C VAL A 57 8.15 -2.46 -11.91
N VAL A 58 8.77 -3.53 -11.42
CA VAL A 58 8.03 -4.73 -10.99
C VAL A 58 7.09 -4.40 -9.83
N GLY A 59 7.53 -3.61 -8.84
CA GLY A 59 6.66 -3.12 -7.77
C GLY A 59 5.45 -2.33 -8.28
N GLY A 60 5.65 -1.42 -9.24
CA GLY A 60 4.59 -0.63 -9.85
C GLY A 60 3.59 -1.45 -10.69
N ILE A 61 4.02 -2.57 -11.27
CA ILE A 61 3.10 -3.51 -11.93
C ILE A 61 2.30 -4.27 -10.88
N ILE A 62 2.98 -4.84 -9.88
CA ILE A 62 2.36 -5.66 -8.82
C ILE A 62 1.28 -4.86 -8.08
N VAL A 63 1.55 -3.60 -7.73
CA VAL A 63 0.60 -2.81 -6.92
C VAL A 63 -0.73 -2.59 -7.62
N VAL A 64 -0.73 -2.34 -8.94
CA VAL A 64 -1.98 -2.11 -9.70
C VAL A 64 -2.85 -3.36 -9.69
N PHE A 65 -2.27 -4.53 -9.98
CA PHE A 65 -3.01 -5.78 -9.96
C PHE A 65 -3.42 -6.20 -8.54
N SER A 66 -2.57 -5.95 -7.54
CA SER A 66 -2.87 -6.22 -6.14
C SER A 66 -4.07 -5.40 -5.65
N ILE A 67 -4.11 -4.10 -5.94
CA ILE A 67 -5.23 -3.23 -5.56
C ILE A 67 -6.51 -3.75 -6.19
N ILE A 68 -6.51 -4.01 -7.51
CA ILE A 68 -7.68 -4.52 -8.23
C ILE A 68 -8.17 -5.85 -7.63
N PHE A 69 -7.24 -6.74 -7.27
CA PHE A 69 -7.59 -8.04 -6.70
C PHE A 69 -8.18 -7.91 -5.30
N ILE A 70 -7.55 -7.16 -4.41
CA ILE A 70 -8.01 -6.98 -3.02
C ILE A 70 -9.38 -6.30 -3.00
N ASP A 71 -9.54 -5.21 -3.75
CA ASP A 71 -10.80 -4.46 -3.83
C ASP A 71 -11.90 -5.29 -4.52
N LYS A 72 -11.68 -5.73 -5.77
CA LYS A 72 -12.77 -6.30 -6.57
C LYS A 72 -13.03 -7.79 -6.35
N THR A 73 -11.99 -8.55 -5.94
CA THR A 73 -12.11 -10.00 -5.79
C THR A 73 -12.29 -10.39 -4.33
N LEU A 74 -11.45 -9.86 -3.43
CA LEU A 74 -11.55 -10.16 -2.01
C LEU A 74 -12.63 -9.31 -1.31
N LYS A 75 -13.08 -8.21 -1.92
CA LYS A 75 -14.06 -7.27 -1.36
C LYS A 75 -13.60 -6.74 0.00
N ILE A 76 -12.29 -6.50 0.12
CA ILE A 76 -11.69 -5.88 1.29
C ILE A 76 -11.49 -4.41 0.95
N ASP A 77 -12.14 -3.55 1.72
CA ASP A 77 -12.00 -2.11 1.61
C ASP A 77 -10.65 -1.67 2.21
N ASP A 78 -9.66 -1.53 1.33
CA ASP A 78 -8.31 -1.01 1.63
C ASP A 78 -8.17 0.39 1.02
N PRO A 79 -8.67 1.44 1.72
CA PRO A 79 -8.97 2.74 1.11
C PRO A 79 -7.75 3.46 0.52
N VAL A 80 -6.55 3.16 1.03
CA VAL A 80 -5.29 3.75 0.57
C VAL A 80 -4.38 2.74 -0.14
N GLY A 81 -4.81 1.48 -0.28
CA GLY A 81 -3.98 0.42 -0.86
C GLY A 81 -2.82 0.00 0.05
N ALA A 82 -2.94 0.14 1.37
CA ALA A 82 -1.88 -0.14 2.33
C ALA A 82 -1.40 -1.60 2.25
N ILE A 83 -2.32 -2.55 2.09
CA ILE A 83 -1.97 -3.98 1.99
C ILE A 83 -1.21 -4.24 0.69
N SER A 84 -1.64 -3.62 -0.41
CA SER A 84 -0.98 -3.77 -1.72
C SER A 84 0.41 -3.15 -1.75
N VAL A 85 0.54 -1.89 -1.29
CA VAL A 85 1.80 -1.14 -1.31
C VAL A 85 2.80 -1.70 -0.31
N HIS A 86 2.39 -1.96 0.94
CA HIS A 86 3.32 -2.34 2.00
C HIS A 86 3.42 -3.85 2.20
N GLY A 87 2.29 -4.56 2.20
CA GLY A 87 2.28 -6.01 2.38
C GLY A 87 2.80 -6.75 1.14
N VAL A 88 2.11 -6.60 0.01
CA VAL A 88 2.40 -7.35 -1.21
C VAL A 88 3.70 -6.87 -1.85
N VAL A 89 3.84 -5.57 -2.13
CA VAL A 89 5.07 -5.04 -2.75
C VAL A 89 6.26 -5.04 -1.78
N GLY A 90 6.04 -4.91 -0.47
CA GLY A 90 7.12 -5.09 0.51
C GLY A 90 7.68 -6.52 0.51
N THR A 91 6.81 -7.52 0.35
CA THR A 91 7.22 -8.92 0.17
C THR A 91 8.03 -9.11 -1.12
N TRP A 92 7.59 -8.48 -2.22
CA TRP A 92 8.41 -8.43 -3.45
C TRP A 92 9.79 -7.82 -3.20
N GLY A 93 9.86 -6.70 -2.47
CA GLY A 93 11.12 -6.05 -2.15
C GLY A 93 12.11 -6.96 -1.41
N LEU A 94 11.63 -7.75 -0.44
CA LEU A 94 12.42 -8.76 0.27
C LEU A 94 12.91 -9.87 -0.66
N ILE A 95 12.05 -10.36 -1.56
CA ILE A 95 12.41 -11.35 -2.59
C ILE A 95 13.45 -10.80 -3.57
N ALA A 96 13.43 -9.49 -3.85
CA ALA A 96 14.37 -8.85 -4.75
C ALA A 96 15.77 -8.64 -4.16
N VAL A 97 15.94 -8.66 -2.82
CA VAL A 97 17.25 -8.42 -2.17
C VAL A 97 18.35 -9.37 -2.67
N PRO A 98 18.17 -10.71 -2.71
CA PRO A 98 19.21 -11.64 -3.14
C PRO A 98 19.61 -11.48 -4.62
N ILE A 99 18.79 -10.82 -5.45
CA ILE A 99 19.10 -10.57 -6.87
C ILE A 99 20.31 -9.64 -6.99
N THR A 100 20.45 -8.69 -6.06
CA THR A 100 21.46 -7.62 -6.13
C THR A 100 22.46 -7.65 -4.98
N ASN A 101 22.21 -8.47 -3.97
CA ASN A 101 23.12 -8.71 -2.85
C ASN A 101 23.46 -10.20 -2.75
N PRO A 102 24.62 -10.64 -3.26
CA PRO A 102 25.05 -12.05 -3.20
C PRO A 102 25.20 -12.62 -1.78
N GLY A 103 25.36 -11.76 -0.76
CA GLY A 103 25.43 -12.17 0.63
C GLY A 103 24.06 -12.41 1.28
N ALA A 104 22.97 -12.07 0.60
CA ALA A 104 21.62 -12.28 1.11
C ALA A 104 21.06 -13.65 0.67
N SER A 105 20.43 -14.35 1.62
CA SER A 105 19.73 -15.62 1.34
C SER A 105 18.24 -15.38 1.18
N LEU A 106 17.66 -15.87 0.07
CA LEU A 106 16.21 -15.82 -0.15
C LEU A 106 15.44 -16.51 0.98
N GLY A 107 15.94 -17.66 1.46
CA GLY A 107 15.30 -18.37 2.57
C GLY A 107 15.24 -17.54 3.85
N ILE A 108 16.29 -16.75 4.12
CA ILE A 108 16.33 -15.84 5.28
C ILE A 108 15.38 -14.65 5.07
N GLN A 109 15.28 -14.11 3.86
CA GLN A 109 14.33 -13.03 3.56
C GLN A 109 12.88 -13.48 3.75
N VAL A 110 12.53 -14.68 3.26
CA VAL A 110 11.20 -15.26 3.44
C VAL A 110 10.93 -15.57 4.91
N LEU A 111 11.89 -16.15 5.63
CA LEU A 111 11.75 -16.40 7.06
C LEU A 111 11.54 -15.09 7.85
N GLY A 112 12.28 -14.04 7.52
CA GLY A 112 12.10 -12.71 8.11
C GLY A 112 10.70 -12.15 7.82
N ALA A 113 10.25 -12.21 6.56
CA ALA A 113 8.90 -11.77 6.16
C ALA A 113 7.80 -12.49 6.96
N LEU A 114 7.87 -13.82 7.03
CA LEU A 114 6.91 -14.63 7.77
C LEU A 114 6.96 -14.36 9.28
N SER A 115 8.15 -14.16 9.83
CA SER A 115 8.33 -13.84 11.26
C SER A 115 7.70 -12.50 11.60
N ILE A 116 7.95 -11.47 10.79
CA ILE A 116 7.36 -10.13 10.95
C ILE A 116 5.84 -10.22 10.79
N PHE A 117 5.35 -10.88 9.75
CA PHE A 117 3.93 -11.03 9.50
C PHE A 117 3.22 -11.73 10.65
N ALA A 118 3.73 -12.88 11.10
CA ALA A 118 3.14 -13.65 12.19
C ALA A 118 3.11 -12.85 13.49
N TRP A 119 4.21 -12.16 13.82
CA TRP A 119 4.29 -11.33 15.02
C TRP A 119 3.32 -10.15 14.97
N VAL A 120 3.38 -9.34 13.90
CA VAL A 120 2.55 -8.14 13.76
C VAL A 120 1.07 -8.53 13.70
N PHE A 121 0.71 -9.54 12.90
CA PHE A 121 -0.68 -9.98 12.79
C PHE A 121 -1.21 -10.46 14.15
N ALA A 122 -0.48 -11.33 14.85
CA ALA A 122 -0.93 -11.85 16.14
C ALA A 122 -1.08 -10.74 17.19
N VAL A 123 -0.07 -9.89 17.35
CA VAL A 123 -0.08 -8.82 18.36
C VAL A 123 -1.15 -7.78 18.01
N SER A 124 -1.23 -7.32 16.75
CA SER A 124 -2.25 -6.37 16.33
C SER A 124 -3.65 -6.96 16.52
N SER A 125 -3.92 -8.22 16.14
CA SER A 125 -5.22 -8.84 16.37
C SER A 125 -5.61 -8.87 17.85
N ILE A 126 -4.67 -9.18 18.75
CA ILE A 126 -4.93 -9.15 20.19
C ILE A 126 -5.30 -7.73 20.64
N VAL A 127 -4.51 -6.72 20.24
CA VAL A 127 -4.77 -5.32 20.59
C VAL A 127 -6.14 -4.86 20.06
N TRP A 128 -6.43 -5.10 18.79
CA TRP A 128 -7.71 -4.73 18.17
C TRP A 128 -8.90 -5.44 18.83
N LEU A 129 -8.76 -6.71 19.22
CA LEU A 129 -9.81 -7.43 19.94
C LEU A 129 -10.06 -6.85 21.33
N ILE A 130 -9.00 -6.50 22.07
CA ILE A 130 -9.13 -5.84 23.38
C ILE A 130 -9.83 -4.50 23.21
N LEU A 131 -9.38 -3.64 22.29
CA LEU A 131 -10.01 -2.36 22.03
C LEU A 131 -11.47 -2.52 21.63
N LYS A 132 -11.79 -3.48 20.77
CA LYS A 132 -13.17 -3.79 20.37
C LYS A 132 -14.06 -4.20 21.54
N LEU A 133 -13.53 -4.93 22.53
CA LEU A 133 -14.30 -5.40 23.69
C LEU A 133 -14.56 -4.31 24.73
N PHE A 134 -13.62 -3.38 24.91
CA PHE A 134 -13.68 -2.40 26.01
C PHE A 134 -14.03 -0.97 25.58
N ILE A 135 -13.67 -0.57 24.36
CA ILE A 135 -13.80 0.82 23.88
C ILE A 135 -14.70 0.89 22.64
N GLY A 136 -14.62 -0.12 21.76
CA GLY A 136 -15.12 -0.01 20.40
C GLY A 136 -14.07 0.63 19.48
N ILE A 137 -14.06 0.24 18.20
CA ILE A 137 -13.05 0.67 17.22
C ILE A 137 -13.64 1.20 15.91
N ARG A 138 -14.98 1.18 15.80
CA ARG A 138 -15.74 1.70 14.67
C ARG A 138 -16.86 2.54 15.25
N VAL A 139 -17.13 3.67 14.62
CA VAL A 139 -18.26 4.55 14.94
C VAL A 139 -19.59 3.89 14.64
N GLY A 140 -20.68 4.47 15.15
CA GLY A 140 -22.03 3.99 14.84
C GLY A 140 -22.39 4.15 13.37
N GLU A 141 -23.37 3.38 12.87
CA GLU A 141 -23.82 3.51 11.46
C GLU A 141 -24.37 4.90 11.14
N GLU A 142 -25.03 5.55 12.10
CA GLU A 142 -25.54 6.93 11.96
C GLU A 142 -24.39 7.94 11.89
N GLU A 143 -23.41 7.84 12.78
CA GLU A 143 -22.20 8.68 12.78
C GLU A 143 -21.36 8.48 11.50
N GLU A 144 -21.28 7.23 11.00
CA GLU A 144 -20.61 6.92 9.75
C GLU A 144 -21.34 7.54 8.55
N TYR A 145 -22.68 7.63 8.59
CA TYR A 145 -23.48 8.25 7.55
C TYR A 145 -23.41 9.79 7.58
N GLU A 146 -23.42 10.39 8.77
CA GLU A 146 -23.28 11.85 8.95
C GLU A 146 -21.88 12.35 8.61
N GLY A 147 -20.86 11.51 8.81
CA GLY A 147 -19.46 11.83 8.53
C GLY A 147 -18.70 12.32 9.76
N LEU A 148 -17.48 11.79 9.92
CA LEU A 148 -16.66 12.02 11.11
C LEU A 148 -16.18 13.46 11.24
N ASP A 149 -16.10 14.22 10.14
CA ASP A 149 -15.73 15.64 10.20
C ASP A 149 -16.74 16.43 11.06
N PHE A 150 -18.04 16.21 10.85
CA PHE A 150 -19.08 16.86 11.64
C PHE A 150 -19.12 16.32 13.08
N ILE A 151 -19.07 15.00 13.26
CA ILE A 151 -19.18 14.36 14.58
C ILE A 151 -17.98 14.67 15.49
N GLU A 152 -16.76 14.56 14.97
CA GLU A 152 -15.53 14.74 15.76
C GLU A 152 -15.01 16.17 15.75
N CYS A 153 -15.07 16.86 14.60
CA CYS A 153 -14.52 18.22 14.47
C CYS A 153 -15.58 19.32 14.62
N GLY A 154 -16.88 18.98 14.64
CA GLY A 154 -17.97 19.95 14.79
C GLY A 154 -18.20 20.83 13.57
N MET A 155 -17.54 20.52 12.44
CA MET A 155 -17.63 21.28 11.20
C MET A 155 -17.30 20.39 10.00
N GLU A 156 -17.95 20.66 8.87
CA GLU A 156 -17.59 20.04 7.60
C GLU A 156 -16.21 20.50 7.15
N ALA A 157 -15.36 19.60 6.65
CA ALA A 157 -14.06 19.97 6.10
C ALA A 157 -14.19 20.82 4.81
N TYR A 158 -15.30 20.62 4.07
CA TYR A 158 -15.56 21.30 2.80
C TYR A 158 -17.04 21.74 2.68
N PRO A 159 -17.49 22.71 3.49
CA PRO A 159 -18.89 23.13 3.58
C PRO A 159 -19.46 23.67 2.27
N GLU A 160 -18.62 24.12 1.35
CA GLU A 160 -19.01 24.58 0.02
C GLU A 160 -19.48 23.46 -0.94
N PHE A 161 -19.19 22.20 -0.63
CA PHE A 161 -19.61 21.03 -1.43
C PHE A 161 -20.78 20.27 -0.80
N THR A 162 -21.09 20.51 0.48
CA THR A 162 -22.29 19.94 1.09
C THR A 162 -23.49 20.76 0.64
N LYS A 163 -24.52 20.08 0.11
CA LYS A 163 -25.77 20.73 -0.31
C LYS A 163 -26.57 21.18 0.92
N THR A 164 -26.05 22.09 1.72
CA THR A 164 -26.89 22.90 2.59
C THR A 164 -27.57 23.94 1.71
N SER A 165 -28.66 23.50 1.07
CA SER A 165 -29.70 24.40 0.57
C SER A 165 -30.04 25.37 1.70
N LYS A 166 -29.96 26.67 1.42
CA LYS A 166 -30.79 27.62 2.17
C LYS A 166 -32.27 27.26 2.00
#